data_AF-A0A1G1AGQ8-F1
#
_entry.id   AF-A0A1G1AGQ8-F1
#
_cell.length_a   1.000
_cell.length_b   1.000
_cell.length_c   1.000
_cell.angle_alpha   90.00
_cell.angle_beta   90.00
_cell.angle_gamma   90.00
#
_symmetry.space_group_name_H-M   'P 1'
#
loop_
_entity.id
_entity.type
_entity.pdbx_description
1 polymer ?
#
loop_
_entity_poly.entity_id
_entity_poly.type
_entity_poly.pdbx_seq_one_letter_code
_entity_poly.pdbx_strand_id
1 'polypeptide(L)'
;MLFSMIAMVALLAGVKSAFALTGTYNFASSGSYYSESGPSQYWHTTTGAGYCGHISGSCSPNSMRWTYTNGCSPSNEAEWNNPNSAQDGSHRVFVPSVNATTTNAPYTITYDGASTVTWGVNQNAYYNAWIWTGDYYDIRNTWLSDATCESGSPKIGFDEVRITY
;
A
#
# COMPACT_ATOMS: atom_id res chain seq x y z
N MET A 1 -49.84 -21.33 -1.70
CA MET A 1 -48.91 -20.72 -2.68
C MET A 1 -48.01 -19.77 -1.93
N LEU A 2 -46.71 -20.02 -2.04
CA LEU A 2 -45.59 -19.42 -1.35
C LEU A 2 -45.23 -18.08 -2.02
N PHE A 3 -45.05 -16.99 -1.27
CA PHE A 3 -44.16 -15.90 -1.70
C PHE A 3 -43.45 -15.31 -0.48
N SER A 4 -42.19 -15.71 -0.35
CA SER A 4 -41.19 -15.16 0.56
C SER A 4 -40.81 -13.76 0.07
N MET A 5 -41.01 -12.72 0.88
CA MET A 5 -40.36 -11.42 0.68
C MET A 5 -38.98 -11.50 1.30
N ILE A 6 -37.97 -11.72 0.46
CA ILE A 6 -36.58 -11.42 0.83
C ILE A 6 -36.45 -9.90 0.81
N ALA A 7 -36.37 -9.31 1.99
CA ALA A 7 -36.00 -7.91 2.15
C ALA A 7 -34.53 -7.77 1.70
N MET A 8 -34.34 -7.16 0.52
CA MET A 8 -33.02 -6.79 0.02
C MET A 8 -32.54 -5.60 0.87
N VAL A 9 -31.74 -5.89 1.90
CA VAL A 9 -31.01 -4.86 2.63
C VAL A 9 -29.90 -4.39 1.70
N ALA A 10 -30.17 -3.33 0.94
CA ALA A 10 -29.12 -2.59 0.27
C ALA A 10 -28.25 -1.98 1.37
N LEU A 11 -27.09 -2.60 1.64
CA LEU A 11 -26.04 -1.96 2.43
C LEU A 11 -25.68 -0.66 1.70
N LEU A 12 -26.04 0.46 2.30
CA LEU A 12 -25.49 1.76 1.98
C LEU A 12 -24.00 1.72 2.34
N ALA A 13 -23.18 1.16 1.46
CA ALA A 13 -21.76 1.47 1.45
C ALA A 13 -21.68 2.98 1.24
N GLY A 14 -21.30 3.70 2.29
CA GLY A 14 -21.26 5.16 2.29
C GLY A 14 -20.51 5.66 1.07
N VAL A 15 -21.21 6.42 0.22
CA VAL A 15 -20.60 7.12 -0.90
C VAL A 15 -19.64 8.15 -0.29
N LYS A 16 -18.33 7.84 -0.29
CA LYS A 16 -17.32 8.87 -0.05
C LYS A 16 -17.46 9.86 -1.21
N SER A 17 -17.96 11.06 -0.96
CA SER A 17 -18.10 12.11 -1.98
C SER A 17 -16.74 12.34 -2.65
N ALA A 18 -16.67 12.07 -3.95
CA ALA A 18 -15.47 12.26 -4.74
C ALA A 18 -15.27 13.76 -4.98
N PHE A 19 -14.27 14.33 -4.33
CA PHE A 19 -13.77 15.66 -4.67
C PHE A 19 -12.53 15.53 -5.55
N ALA A 20 -12.39 16.44 -6.51
CA ALA A 20 -11.14 16.57 -7.25
C ALA A 20 -10.04 17.02 -6.28
N LEU A 21 -9.06 16.15 -6.05
CA LEU A 21 -7.87 16.45 -5.25
C LEU A 21 -6.85 17.16 -6.13
N THR A 22 -5.99 17.98 -5.55
CA THR A 22 -4.92 18.65 -6.30
C THR A 22 -3.63 18.61 -5.51
N GLY A 23 -2.53 18.18 -6.15
CA GLY A 23 -1.21 18.18 -5.54
C GLY A 23 -0.71 16.78 -5.19
N THR A 24 0.29 16.72 -4.30
CA THR A 24 0.99 15.48 -3.94
C THR A 24 0.62 15.05 -2.52
N TYR A 25 0.17 13.81 -2.41
CA TYR A 25 -0.23 13.18 -1.16
C TYR A 25 0.71 12.01 -0.88
N ASN A 26 1.37 12.03 0.29
CA ASN A 26 2.19 10.93 0.76
C ASN A 26 1.44 10.22 1.90
N PHE A 27 1.24 8.92 1.73
CA PHE A 27 0.62 8.03 2.68
C PHE A 27 1.72 7.21 3.35
N ALA A 28 2.04 7.55 4.60
CA ALA A 28 3.09 6.89 5.36
C ALA A 28 2.65 5.54 5.95
N SER A 29 3.61 4.76 6.45
CA SER A 29 3.32 3.51 7.18
C SER A 29 2.82 3.77 8.61
N SER A 30 1.88 4.73 8.77
CA SER A 30 1.16 5.03 10.02
C SER A 30 -0.09 5.88 9.76
N GLY A 31 -0.86 6.15 10.81
CA GLY A 31 -2.03 7.03 10.75
C GLY A 31 -3.32 6.29 10.42
N SER A 32 -4.39 7.05 10.15
CA SER A 32 -5.74 6.49 9.96
C SER A 32 -5.98 5.82 8.61
N TYR A 33 -5.12 6.08 7.63
CA TYR A 33 -5.19 5.49 6.30
C TYR A 33 -4.28 4.25 6.17
N TYR A 34 -3.52 3.89 7.20
CA TYR A 34 -2.61 2.75 7.16
C TYR A 34 -3.08 1.65 8.10
N SER A 35 -3.06 0.41 7.64
CA SER A 35 -3.32 -0.76 8.47
C SER A 35 -2.33 -1.88 8.18
N GLU A 36 -2.05 -2.67 9.21
CA GLU A 36 -1.24 -3.89 9.12
C GLU A 36 -2.09 -5.09 9.50
N SER A 37 -1.89 -6.19 8.79
CA SER A 37 -2.49 -7.48 9.09
C SER A 37 -1.41 -8.56 9.24
N GLY A 38 -1.77 -9.67 9.86
CA GLY A 38 -0.87 -10.80 10.10
C GLY A 38 -0.27 -10.86 11.50
N PRO A 39 0.55 -11.88 11.79
CA PRO A 39 1.16 -12.08 13.10
C PRO A 39 2.11 -10.93 13.48
N SER A 40 1.89 -10.30 14.63
CA SER A 40 2.69 -9.17 15.11
C SER A 40 4.17 -9.50 15.30
N GLN A 41 4.49 -10.76 15.59
CA GLN A 41 5.86 -11.26 15.79
C GLN A 41 6.75 -11.22 14.53
N TYR A 42 6.16 -11.12 13.34
CA TYR A 42 6.90 -11.04 12.08
C TYR A 42 7.09 -9.60 11.60
N TRP A 43 6.37 -8.66 12.20
CA TRP A 43 6.54 -7.25 11.90
C TRP A 43 7.73 -6.66 12.65
N HIS A 44 8.61 -6.01 11.90
CA HIS A 44 9.77 -5.31 12.41
C HIS A 44 9.68 -3.81 12.10
N THR A 45 10.30 -3.00 12.96
CA THR A 45 10.41 -1.54 12.76
C THR A 45 11.88 -1.17 12.59
N THR A 46 12.15 -0.21 11.71
CA THR A 46 13.45 0.46 11.65
C THR A 46 13.23 1.96 11.76
N THR A 47 13.69 2.56 12.85
CA THR A 47 13.58 4.01 13.12
C THR A 47 14.63 4.79 12.33
N GLY A 48 14.34 6.03 11.93
CA GLY A 48 15.28 6.84 11.15
C GLY A 48 15.49 6.36 9.71
N ALA A 49 14.57 5.53 9.23
CA ALA A 49 14.55 4.96 7.89
C ALA A 49 13.25 5.32 7.18
N GLY A 50 13.22 5.09 5.87
CA GLY A 50 12.09 5.41 5.00
C GLY A 50 11.99 6.87 4.59
N TYR A 51 10.99 7.23 3.80
CA TYR A 51 10.90 8.61 3.29
C TYR A 51 10.65 9.59 4.44
N CYS A 52 9.69 9.30 5.33
CA CYS A 52 9.40 10.18 6.45
C CYS A 52 10.54 10.22 7.46
N GLY A 53 11.15 9.09 7.78
CA GLY A 53 12.17 8.99 8.82
C GLY A 53 13.58 9.42 8.39
N HIS A 54 13.94 9.27 7.12
CA HIS A 54 15.29 9.52 6.64
C HIS A 54 15.43 10.71 5.69
N ILE A 55 14.42 10.99 4.86
CA ILE A 55 14.54 11.95 3.74
C ILE A 55 13.79 13.25 4.00
N SER A 56 12.48 13.15 4.28
CA SER A 56 11.59 14.32 4.32
C SER A 56 11.63 15.05 5.65
N GLY A 57 11.72 14.31 6.77
CA GLY A 57 11.63 14.87 8.13
C GLY A 57 10.30 15.55 8.49
N SER A 58 9.36 15.62 7.54
CA SER A 58 8.12 16.42 7.59
C SER A 58 6.86 15.56 7.67
N CYS A 59 7.00 14.24 7.84
CA CYS A 59 5.88 13.32 7.98
C CYS A 59 6.18 12.26 9.04
N SER A 60 5.13 11.56 9.46
CA SER A 60 5.13 10.58 10.55
C SER A 60 4.63 9.23 10.00
N PRO A 61 5.25 8.10 10.36
CA PRO A 61 6.18 7.93 11.47
C PRO A 61 7.64 8.16 11.04
N ASN A 62 8.54 8.38 12.01
CA ASN A 62 9.99 8.38 11.76
C ASN A 62 10.53 6.93 11.75
N SER A 63 9.90 6.08 10.95
CA SER A 63 10.26 4.67 10.86
C SER A 63 9.63 4.00 9.65
N MET A 64 10.31 3.01 9.08
CA MET A 64 9.71 2.06 8.15
C MET A 64 9.31 0.76 8.86
N ARG A 65 8.42 -0.01 8.23
CA ARG A 65 8.03 -1.35 8.64
C ARG A 65 8.61 -2.38 7.69
N TRP A 66 8.91 -3.58 8.17
CA TRP A 66 9.37 -4.67 7.30
C TRP A 66 9.06 -6.05 7.87
N THR A 67 9.02 -7.04 6.99
CA THR A 67 8.95 -8.46 7.33
C THR A 67 9.97 -9.24 6.49
N TYR A 68 10.21 -10.49 6.85
CA TYR A 68 10.79 -11.44 5.91
C TYR A 68 9.72 -11.89 4.92
N THR A 69 10.13 -12.22 3.69
CA THR A 69 9.20 -12.78 2.70
C THR A 69 8.66 -14.15 3.10
N ASN A 70 7.42 -14.46 2.76
CA ASN A 70 6.72 -15.68 3.15
C ASN A 70 6.25 -16.50 1.94
N GLY A 71 7.18 -16.97 1.11
CA GLY A 71 6.85 -17.82 -0.04
C GLY A 71 5.76 -17.19 -0.93
N CYS A 72 4.80 -17.98 -1.39
CA CYS A 72 3.72 -17.54 -2.27
C CYS A 72 2.39 -17.24 -1.57
N SER A 73 2.35 -17.29 -0.23
CA SER A 73 1.11 -17.09 0.53
C SER A 73 1.32 -15.99 1.55
N PRO A 74 0.45 -14.96 1.61
CA PRO A 74 0.64 -13.87 2.56
C PRO A 74 0.58 -14.37 4.01
N SER A 75 1.56 -13.97 4.81
CA SER A 75 1.48 -14.02 6.27
C SER A 75 1.18 -12.62 6.83
N ASN A 76 1.82 -11.60 6.27
CA ASN A 76 1.70 -10.22 6.68
C ASN A 76 1.45 -9.32 5.46
N GLU A 77 0.55 -8.36 5.62
CA GLU A 77 0.22 -7.38 4.59
C GLU A 77 -0.01 -6.00 5.19
N ALA A 78 0.29 -4.96 4.43
CA ALA A 78 -0.09 -3.59 4.77
C ALA A 78 -1.01 -2.99 3.72
N GLU A 79 -1.91 -2.13 4.16
CA GLU A 79 -2.84 -1.39 3.31
C GLU A 79 -2.69 0.11 3.55
N TRP A 80 -2.62 0.87 2.46
CA TRP A 80 -2.78 2.33 2.44
C TRP A 80 -4.13 2.66 1.79
N ASN A 81 -5.12 3.02 2.60
CA ASN A 81 -6.49 3.36 2.22
C ASN A 81 -6.59 4.84 1.84
N ASN A 82 -6.52 5.11 0.54
CA ASN A 82 -6.56 6.46 0.02
C ASN A 82 -8.02 6.94 -0.14
N PRO A 83 -8.29 8.26 -0.01
CA PRO A 83 -9.61 8.79 -0.28
C PRO A 83 -9.98 8.59 -1.76
N ASN A 84 -11.23 8.19 -2.00
CA ASN A 84 -11.78 8.09 -3.36
C ASN A 84 -11.68 9.45 -4.06
N SER A 85 -11.18 9.46 -5.29
CA SER A 85 -11.00 10.67 -6.08
C SER A 85 -11.20 10.37 -7.55
N ALA A 86 -12.40 10.65 -8.06
CA ALA A 86 -12.83 10.30 -9.42
C ALA A 86 -12.12 11.12 -10.53
N GLN A 87 -10.81 10.94 -10.65
CA GLN A 87 -9.89 11.62 -11.57
C GLN A 87 -8.60 10.80 -11.76
N ASP A 88 -7.82 11.12 -12.78
CA ASP A 88 -6.52 10.48 -13.03
C ASP A 88 -5.46 10.96 -12.02
N GLY A 89 -4.61 10.05 -11.57
CA GLY A 89 -3.44 10.36 -10.75
C GLY A 89 -2.25 9.46 -11.04
N SER A 90 -1.05 9.94 -10.73
CA SER A 90 0.20 9.17 -10.82
C SER A 90 0.48 8.47 -9.49
N HIS A 91 0.57 7.14 -9.51
CA HIS A 91 0.88 6.32 -8.33
C HIS A 91 2.37 5.97 -8.24
N ARG A 92 2.96 6.16 -7.07
CA ARG A 92 4.35 5.81 -6.76
C ARG A 92 4.48 5.14 -5.41
N VAL A 93 5.51 4.31 -5.26
CA VAL A 93 5.89 3.69 -3.98
C VAL A 93 7.30 4.09 -3.63
N PHE A 94 7.60 4.28 -2.35
CA PHE A 94 8.95 4.55 -1.89
C PHE A 94 9.66 3.25 -1.53
N VAL A 95 10.91 3.12 -1.97
CA VAL A 95 11.79 2.00 -1.59
C VAL A 95 12.87 2.53 -0.65
N PRO A 96 12.86 2.12 0.64
CA PRO A 96 13.87 2.55 1.60
C PRO A 96 15.22 1.88 1.33
N SER A 97 16.31 2.50 1.78
CA SER A 97 17.67 1.95 1.58
C SER A 97 18.02 0.76 2.49
N VAL A 98 17.16 0.40 3.45
CA VAL A 98 17.40 -0.65 4.45
C VAL A 98 16.20 -1.59 4.54
N ASN A 99 16.46 -2.88 4.80
CA ASN A 99 15.43 -3.91 5.02
C ASN A 99 14.36 -4.04 3.91
N ALA A 100 14.71 -3.68 2.66
CA ALA A 100 13.89 -3.83 1.47
C ALA A 100 14.73 -4.50 0.37
N THR A 101 14.88 -5.84 0.47
CA THR A 101 15.82 -6.63 -0.36
C THR A 101 15.16 -7.69 -1.22
N THR A 102 13.83 -7.76 -1.23
CA THR A 102 13.08 -8.57 -2.21
C THR A 102 13.27 -8.03 -3.62
N THR A 103 13.29 -8.93 -4.60
CA THR A 103 13.30 -8.60 -6.02
C THR A 103 11.91 -8.56 -6.64
N ASN A 104 10.87 -8.92 -5.88
CA ASN A 104 9.51 -9.07 -6.36
C ASN A 104 8.47 -8.69 -5.27
N ALA A 105 8.56 -7.48 -4.73
CA ALA A 105 7.58 -6.95 -3.78
C ALA A 105 6.21 -6.81 -4.46
N PRO A 106 5.18 -7.60 -4.09
CA PRO A 106 3.90 -7.65 -4.79
C PRO A 106 2.97 -6.53 -4.29
N TYR A 107 2.89 -5.45 -5.06
CA TYR A 107 1.92 -4.39 -4.81
C TYR A 107 0.64 -4.69 -5.57
N THR A 108 -0.50 -4.40 -4.94
CA THR A 108 -1.80 -4.38 -5.60
C THR A 108 -2.45 -3.03 -5.34
N ILE A 109 -3.11 -2.44 -6.32
CA ILE A 109 -3.99 -1.29 -6.09
C ILE A 109 -5.42 -1.61 -6.47
N THR A 110 -6.35 -0.90 -5.85
CA THR A 110 -7.71 -0.73 -6.35
C THR A 110 -7.84 0.62 -7.03
N TYR A 111 -8.49 0.64 -8.18
CA TYR A 111 -8.74 1.83 -8.96
C TYR A 111 -10.10 1.72 -9.68
N ASP A 112 -10.60 2.83 -10.24
CA ASP A 112 -11.85 2.90 -11.01
C ASP A 112 -12.99 2.07 -10.40
N GLY A 113 -13.40 2.43 -9.18
CA GLY A 113 -14.34 1.60 -8.45
C GLY A 113 -13.67 0.41 -7.74
N ALA A 114 -13.69 -0.74 -8.40
CA ALA A 114 -13.24 -2.01 -7.82
C ALA A 114 -12.25 -2.75 -8.72
N SER A 115 -11.75 -2.11 -9.77
CA SER A 115 -10.73 -2.67 -10.64
C SER A 115 -9.43 -2.84 -9.85
N THR A 116 -8.69 -3.91 -10.12
CA THR A 116 -7.42 -4.19 -9.46
C THR A 116 -6.31 -4.38 -10.46
N VAL A 117 -5.09 -4.03 -10.05
CA VAL A 117 -3.87 -4.32 -10.80
C VAL A 117 -2.74 -4.61 -9.83
N THR A 118 -1.95 -5.63 -10.16
CA THR A 118 -0.88 -6.17 -9.34
C THR A 118 0.43 -6.15 -10.13
N TRP A 119 1.53 -5.79 -9.48
CA TRP A 119 2.87 -5.80 -10.07
C TRP A 119 3.93 -6.10 -9.01
N GLY A 120 5.10 -6.51 -9.48
CA GLY A 120 6.29 -6.69 -8.65
C GLY A 120 7.21 -5.46 -8.71
N VAL A 121 7.71 -5.02 -7.56
CA VAL A 121 8.81 -4.04 -7.48
C VAL A 121 10.08 -4.73 -6.97
N ASN A 122 11.18 -4.57 -7.70
CA ASN A 122 12.49 -5.02 -7.23
C ASN A 122 13.05 -4.02 -6.21
N GLN A 123 12.71 -4.19 -4.94
CA GLN A 123 13.20 -3.31 -3.88
C GLN A 123 14.72 -3.35 -3.74
N ASN A 124 15.35 -4.51 -4.01
CA ASN A 124 16.81 -4.64 -3.97
C ASN A 124 17.57 -3.81 -5.02
N ALA A 125 16.89 -3.32 -6.06
CA ALA A 125 17.49 -2.49 -7.10
C ALA A 125 17.46 -0.98 -6.80
N TYR A 126 16.74 -0.56 -5.77
CA TYR A 126 16.49 0.85 -5.47
C TYR A 126 16.87 1.21 -4.04
N TYR A 127 17.27 2.46 -3.82
CA TYR A 127 17.66 2.98 -2.52
C TYR A 127 17.14 4.41 -2.35
N ASN A 128 16.29 4.64 -1.35
CA ASN A 128 15.68 5.93 -1.05
C ASN A 128 15.03 6.59 -2.28
N ALA A 129 14.25 5.82 -3.03
CA ALA A 129 13.73 6.23 -4.32
C ALA A 129 12.21 6.08 -4.43
N TRP A 130 11.57 7.03 -5.10
CA TRP A 130 10.18 6.94 -5.52
C TRP A 130 10.08 6.22 -6.86
N ILE A 131 9.40 5.08 -6.88
CA ILE A 131 9.21 4.24 -8.07
C ILE A 131 7.83 4.51 -8.62
N TRP A 132 7.77 4.94 -9.89
CA TRP A 132 6.49 5.06 -10.60
C TRP A 132 5.95 3.68 -10.95
N THR A 133 4.66 3.50 -10.74
CA THR A 133 3.98 2.20 -10.89
C THR A 133 2.77 2.26 -11.82
N GLY A 134 2.45 3.45 -12.33
CA GLY A 134 1.39 3.67 -13.28
C GLY A 134 0.58 4.92 -12.98
N ASP A 135 -0.25 5.27 -13.96
CA ASP A 135 -1.26 6.31 -13.85
C ASP A 135 -2.62 5.63 -13.94
N TYR A 136 -3.53 5.95 -13.02
CA TYR A 136 -4.82 5.29 -12.91
C TYR A 136 -5.92 6.29 -12.55
N TYR A 137 -7.13 6.03 -13.03
CA TYR A 137 -8.33 6.77 -12.66
C TYR A 137 -8.86 6.28 -11.30
N ASP A 138 -9.18 7.20 -10.39
CA ASP A 138 -9.73 6.89 -9.06
C ASP A 138 -8.89 5.90 -8.27
N ILE A 139 -7.62 6.25 -8.03
CA ILE A 139 -6.72 5.45 -7.18
C ILE A 139 -7.27 5.40 -5.75
N ARG A 140 -7.55 4.18 -5.28
CA ARG A 140 -8.06 3.90 -3.94
C ARG A 140 -6.96 3.22 -3.13
N ASN A 141 -7.19 2.00 -2.66
CA ASN A 141 -6.29 1.38 -1.70
C ASN A 141 -5.08 0.77 -2.40
N THR A 142 -3.93 0.81 -1.73
CA THR A 142 -2.70 0.10 -2.12
C THR A 142 -2.40 -0.96 -1.08
N TRP A 143 -2.10 -2.17 -1.51
CA TRP A 143 -1.67 -3.27 -0.67
C TRP A 143 -0.25 -3.68 -1.02
N LEU A 144 0.47 -4.13 -0.02
CA LEU A 144 1.74 -4.83 -0.15
C LEU A 144 1.66 -6.10 0.71
N SER A 145 2.05 -7.24 0.17
CA SER A 145 2.11 -8.50 0.92
C SER A 145 3.52 -9.05 0.96
N ASP A 146 3.83 -9.84 1.98
CA ASP A 146 5.12 -10.54 2.08
C ASP A 146 5.22 -11.78 1.18
N ALA A 147 4.21 -12.06 0.36
CA ALA A 147 4.12 -13.22 -0.52
C ALA A 147 4.85 -13.02 -1.86
N THR A 148 6.18 -12.93 -1.84
CA THR A 148 7.00 -12.60 -3.03
C THR A 148 7.28 -13.79 -3.96
N CYS A 149 6.93 -15.00 -3.53
CA CYS A 149 7.31 -16.29 -4.13
C CYS A 149 8.83 -16.55 -4.19
N GLU A 150 9.65 -15.74 -3.52
CA GLU A 150 11.10 -15.91 -3.51
C GLU A 150 11.54 -16.99 -2.51
N SER A 151 12.63 -17.69 -2.85
CA SER A 151 13.32 -18.57 -1.92
C SER A 151 14.27 -17.80 -1.01
N GLY A 152 14.54 -18.32 0.19
CA GLY A 152 15.50 -17.76 1.13
C GLY A 152 14.82 -16.87 2.17
N SER A 153 15.48 -15.78 2.54
CA SER A 153 14.95 -14.82 3.53
C SER A 153 15.20 -13.37 3.12
N PRO A 154 14.84 -12.96 1.88
CA PRO A 154 14.80 -11.54 1.57
C PRO A 154 13.82 -10.83 2.52
N LYS A 155 14.04 -9.52 2.64
CA LYS A 155 13.20 -8.64 3.45
C LYS A 155 12.35 -7.80 2.52
N ILE A 156 11.13 -7.52 2.94
CA ILE A 156 10.23 -6.63 2.22
C ILE A 156 9.95 -5.40 3.07
N GLY A 157 10.22 -4.23 2.52
CA GLY A 157 9.99 -2.95 3.17
C GLY A 157 8.60 -2.42 2.87
N PHE A 158 7.89 -2.00 3.91
CA PHE A 158 6.60 -1.32 3.86
C PHE A 158 6.83 0.11 4.32
N ASP A 159 6.61 1.06 3.41
CA ASP A 159 6.96 2.47 3.61
C ASP A 159 5.94 3.39 2.93
N GLU A 160 6.32 4.56 2.43
CA GLU A 160 5.34 5.50 1.89
C GLU A 160 4.83 5.15 0.49
N VAL A 161 3.54 5.44 0.27
CA VAL A 161 2.90 5.54 -1.04
C VAL A 161 2.71 7.02 -1.39
N ARG A 162 2.82 7.38 -2.67
CA ARG A 162 2.57 8.73 -3.16
C ARG A 162 1.58 8.72 -4.31
N ILE A 163 0.60 9.62 -4.23
CA ILE A 163 -0.31 9.92 -5.32
C ILE A 163 -0.21 11.41 -5.65
N THR A 164 -0.07 11.71 -6.93
CA THR A 164 -0.11 13.07 -7.45
C THR A 164 -1.29 13.22 -8.41
N TYR A 165 -2.12 14.24 -8.15
CA TYR A 165 -3.27 14.63 -8.96
C TYR A 165 -3.07 16.04 -9.54
#